data_AF-A0A935LEP9-F1
#
_entry.id   AF-A0A935LEP9-F1
#
_cell.length_a   1.000
_cell.length_b   1.000
_cell.length_c   1.000
_cell.angle_alpha   90.00
_cell.angle_beta   90.00
_cell.angle_gamma   90.00
#
_symmetry.space_group_name_H-M   'P 1'
#
loop_
_entity.id
_entity.type
_entity.pdbx_description
1 polymer ?
#
loop_
_entity_poly.entity_id
_entity_poly.type
_entity_poly.pdbx_seq_one_letter_code
_entity_poly.pdbx_strand_id
1 'polypeptide(L)'
;MKKLLAVTAVTLFSLCSFSAQAGQFGDFREKILTVRTSMIDLMMDKEKRQPAQWKAADEKSAAAKTALAALKAPAGKEAQFTEMKTLATAFLDTRDKELREALVAGNEAEAKRLLTVVQKERFGKITTLTEALDK
;
A
#
# COMPACT_ATOMS: atom_id res chain seq x y z
N MET A 1 -41.25 54.88 20.94
CA MET A 1 -39.86 54.43 20.72
C MET A 1 -39.87 52.95 20.36
N LYS A 2 -39.07 52.59 19.33
CA LYS A 2 -38.57 51.26 18.95
C LYS A 2 -39.57 50.24 18.38
N LYS A 3 -39.52 50.17 17.05
CA LYS A 3 -40.06 49.12 16.19
C LYS A 3 -39.08 47.93 16.12
N LEU A 4 -39.67 46.74 15.95
CA LEU A 4 -39.30 45.70 14.97
C LEU A 4 -38.08 44.75 15.18
N LEU A 5 -38.36 43.48 14.84
CA LEU A 5 -37.51 42.36 14.36
C LEU A 5 -36.91 41.46 15.47
N ALA A 6 -37.42 40.25 15.72
CA ALA A 6 -37.44 39.03 14.89
C ALA A 6 -36.04 38.66 14.35
N VAL A 7 -35.53 37.48 14.74
CA VAL A 7 -35.00 36.41 13.85
C VAL A 7 -34.29 35.33 14.68
N THR A 8 -34.75 34.10 14.46
CA THR A 8 -34.24 32.81 14.88
C THR A 8 -32.83 32.55 14.32
N ALA A 9 -31.93 31.99 15.12
CA ALA A 9 -30.68 31.40 14.61
C ALA A 9 -30.44 30.03 15.24
N VAL A 10 -31.05 29.01 14.63
CA VAL A 10 -30.61 27.61 14.77
C VAL A 10 -29.25 27.52 14.11
N THR A 11 -28.18 27.56 14.91
CA THR A 11 -26.83 27.28 14.39
C THR A 11 -26.64 25.77 14.45
N LEU A 12 -26.99 25.12 13.34
CA LEU A 12 -26.65 23.74 13.06
C LEU A 12 -25.13 23.67 12.90
N PHE A 13 -24.42 23.31 13.98
CA PHE A 13 -23.00 23.00 13.91
C PHE A 13 -22.87 21.61 13.27
N SER A 14 -22.99 21.55 11.95
CA SER A 14 -22.58 20.39 11.17
C SER A 14 -21.07 20.24 11.33
N LEU A 15 -20.68 19.46 12.33
CA LEU A 15 -19.37 18.85 12.45
C LEU A 15 -19.12 18.07 11.15
N CYS A 16 -18.44 18.70 10.20
CA CYS A 16 -17.69 17.99 9.18
C CYS A 16 -16.57 17.26 9.92
N SER A 17 -16.88 16.09 10.47
CA SER A 17 -15.90 15.07 10.75
C SER A 17 -15.32 14.68 9.39
N PHE A 18 -14.27 15.36 8.96
CA PHE A 18 -13.34 14.82 7.97
C PHE A 18 -12.64 13.64 8.66
N SER A 19 -13.34 12.51 8.77
CA SER A 19 -12.63 11.24 8.83
C SER A 19 -11.82 11.21 7.55
N ALA A 20 -10.50 11.31 7.66
CA ALA A 20 -9.59 10.93 6.60
C ALA A 20 -9.81 9.43 6.36
N GLN A 21 -10.89 9.11 5.64
CA GLN A 21 -11.14 7.78 5.12
C GLN A 21 -10.06 7.60 4.08
N ALA A 22 -9.04 6.80 4.41
CA ALA A 22 -8.00 6.47 3.45
C ALA A 22 -8.71 6.01 2.18
N GLY A 23 -8.44 6.69 1.07
CA GLY A 23 -8.98 6.28 -0.22
C GLY A 23 -8.45 4.90 -0.58
N GLN A 24 -9.05 4.28 -1.60
CA GLN A 24 -8.61 2.96 -2.11
C GLN A 24 -7.09 2.87 -2.33
N PHE A 25 -6.43 3.98 -2.69
CA PHE A 25 -4.98 4.04 -2.89
C PHE A 25 -4.18 4.09 -1.58
N GLY A 26 -4.70 4.77 -0.55
CA GLY A 26 -4.13 4.75 0.79
C GLY A 26 -4.15 3.34 1.39
N ASP A 27 -5.29 2.66 1.31
CA ASP A 27 -5.44 1.27 1.77
C ASP A 27 -4.50 0.31 1.03
N PHE A 28 -4.39 0.48 -0.30
CA PHE A 28 -3.47 -0.34 -1.09
C PHE A 28 -2.01 -0.09 -0.72
N ARG A 29 -1.61 1.16 -0.48
CA ARG A 29 -0.26 1.53 -0.04
C ARG A 29 0.09 0.90 1.31
N GLU A 30 -0.86 0.85 2.25
CA GLU A 30 -0.63 0.16 3.52
C GLU A 30 -0.40 -1.34 3.29
N LYS A 31 -1.23 -1.99 2.47
CA LYS A 31 -1.08 -3.43 2.18
C LYS A 31 0.27 -3.73 1.54
N ILE A 32 0.71 -2.95 0.56
CA ILE A 32 2.01 -3.19 -0.09
C ILE A 32 3.19 -2.92 0.87
N LEU A 33 3.03 -1.98 1.81
CA LEU A 33 3.98 -1.79 2.90
C LEU A 33 4.07 -3.03 3.80
N THR A 34 2.94 -3.63 4.19
CA THR A 34 2.95 -4.85 5.03
C THR A 34 3.60 -6.06 4.34
N VAL A 35 3.47 -6.16 3.01
CA VAL A 35 4.19 -7.17 2.21
C VAL A 35 5.70 -6.94 2.32
N ARG A 36 6.13 -5.69 2.13
CA ARG A 36 7.54 -5.31 2.21
C ARG A 36 8.14 -5.58 3.59
N THR A 37 7.47 -5.14 4.66
CA THR A 37 7.97 -5.29 6.02
C THR A 37 8.07 -6.76 6.42
N SER A 38 7.13 -7.60 5.97
CA SER A 38 7.20 -9.04 6.19
C SER A 38 8.45 -9.67 5.55
N MET A 39 8.85 -9.20 4.37
CA MET A 39 10.08 -9.69 3.73
C MET A 39 11.34 -9.18 4.44
N ILE A 40 11.31 -7.97 4.98
CA ILE A 40 12.40 -7.44 5.82
C ILE A 40 12.55 -8.30 7.07
N ASP A 41 11.45 -8.63 7.75
CA ASP A 41 11.47 -9.47 8.95
C ASP A 41 12.08 -10.85 8.66
N LEU A 42 11.64 -11.51 7.57
CA LEU A 42 12.18 -12.81 7.15
C LEU A 42 13.66 -12.73 6.75
N MET A 43 14.10 -11.62 6.16
CA MET A 43 15.50 -11.42 5.81
C MET A 43 16.36 -11.23 7.07
N MET A 44 15.92 -10.38 7.99
CA MET A 44 16.67 -9.99 9.19
C MET A 44 16.74 -11.10 10.24
N ASP A 45 15.72 -11.95 10.29
CA ASP A 45 15.59 -13.00 11.30
C ASP A 45 15.36 -14.36 10.63
N LYS A 46 16.42 -15.18 10.63
CA LYS A 46 16.36 -16.52 10.04
C LYS A 46 15.45 -17.45 10.82
N GLU A 47 15.28 -17.24 12.12
CA GLU A 47 14.38 -18.06 12.94
C GLU A 47 12.93 -17.83 12.56
N LYS A 48 12.60 -16.67 11.98
CA LYS A 48 11.29 -16.37 11.42
C LYS A 48 11.04 -16.98 10.04
N ARG A 49 11.97 -17.72 9.43
CA ARG A 49 11.73 -18.40 8.13
C ARG A 49 10.96 -19.72 8.26
N GLN A 50 10.16 -19.89 9.32
CA GLN A 50 9.33 -21.08 9.52
C GLN A 50 8.05 -21.03 8.67
N PRO A 51 7.37 -22.17 8.46
CA PRO A 51 6.18 -22.23 7.63
C PRO A 51 5.07 -21.25 8.03
N ALA A 52 4.88 -20.98 9.33
CA ALA A 52 3.83 -20.08 9.81
C ALA A 52 4.04 -18.62 9.35
N GLN A 53 5.27 -18.13 9.40
CA GLN A 53 5.61 -16.77 8.99
C GLN A 53 5.59 -16.64 7.46
N TRP A 54 6.02 -17.66 6.72
CA TRP A 54 5.84 -17.70 5.28
C TRP A 54 4.37 -17.65 4.88
N LYS A 55 3.52 -18.43 5.56
CA LYS A 55 2.06 -18.37 5.37
C LYS A 55 1.51 -16.97 5.65
N ALA A 56 1.87 -16.37 6.78
CA ALA A 56 1.43 -15.01 7.12
C ALA A 56 1.94 -13.96 6.12
N ALA A 57 3.12 -14.15 5.55
CA ALA A 57 3.61 -13.30 4.47
C ALA A 57 2.76 -13.50 3.20
N ASP A 58 2.49 -14.74 2.81
CA ASP A 58 1.69 -15.12 1.64
C ASP A 58 0.27 -14.56 1.71
N GLU A 59 -0.36 -14.60 2.89
CA GLU A 59 -1.66 -13.97 3.14
C GLU A 59 -1.63 -12.45 2.90
N LYS A 60 -0.57 -11.75 3.31
CA LYS A 60 -0.40 -10.31 3.03
C LYS A 60 -0.21 -10.02 1.53
N SER A 61 0.55 -10.87 0.83
CA SER A 61 0.73 -10.74 -0.63
C SER A 61 -0.60 -10.97 -1.36
N ALA A 62 -1.35 -11.98 -0.96
CA ALA A 62 -2.69 -12.24 -1.48
C ALA A 62 -3.62 -11.04 -1.24
N ALA A 63 -3.65 -10.49 -0.02
CA ALA A 63 -4.45 -9.31 0.30
C ALA A 63 -4.05 -8.08 -0.53
N ALA A 64 -2.76 -7.86 -0.78
CA ALA A 64 -2.27 -6.78 -1.64
C ALA A 64 -2.68 -6.98 -3.11
N LYS A 65 -2.61 -8.22 -3.63
CA LYS A 65 -3.07 -8.56 -4.98
C LYS A 65 -4.58 -8.34 -5.14
N THR A 66 -5.37 -8.77 -4.16
CA THR A 66 -6.82 -8.54 -4.15
C THR A 66 -7.13 -7.04 -4.15
N ALA A 67 -6.45 -6.26 -3.31
CA ALA A 67 -6.63 -4.82 -3.29
C ALA A 67 -6.23 -4.17 -4.62
N LEU A 68 -5.08 -4.55 -5.20
CA LEU A 68 -4.63 -4.07 -6.50
C LEU A 68 -5.64 -4.33 -7.63
N ALA A 69 -6.26 -5.51 -7.62
CA ALA A 69 -7.29 -5.88 -8.59
C ALA A 69 -8.58 -5.07 -8.42
N ALA A 70 -8.91 -4.65 -7.20
CA ALA A 70 -10.09 -3.86 -6.89
C ALA A 70 -9.94 -2.37 -7.19
N LEU A 71 -8.71 -1.87 -7.35
CA LEU A 71 -8.47 -0.45 -7.62
C LEU A 71 -9.09 -0.01 -8.96
N LYS A 72 -9.60 1.21 -8.97
CA LYS A 72 -10.16 1.89 -10.15
C LYS A 72 -9.36 3.12 -10.50
N ALA A 73 -9.10 3.32 -11.79
CA ALA A 73 -8.45 4.53 -12.28
C ALA A 73 -9.29 5.77 -11.95
N PRO A 74 -8.69 6.83 -11.37
CA PRO A 74 -9.32 8.14 -11.33
C PRO A 74 -9.43 8.71 -12.74
N ALA A 75 -10.49 9.47 -13.01
CA ALA A 75 -10.71 10.08 -14.32
C ALA A 75 -9.54 11.00 -14.71
N GLY A 76 -9.00 10.81 -15.91
CA GLY A 76 -7.87 11.59 -16.43
C GLY A 76 -6.50 11.20 -15.87
N LYS A 77 -6.41 10.11 -15.08
CA LYS A 77 -5.16 9.57 -14.52
C LYS A 77 -4.88 8.14 -14.95
N GLU A 78 -5.45 7.70 -16.07
CA GLU A 78 -5.39 6.31 -16.55
C GLU A 78 -3.94 5.85 -16.81
N ALA A 79 -3.10 6.74 -17.34
CA ALA A 79 -1.68 6.45 -17.56
C ALA A 79 -0.92 6.24 -16.24
N GLN A 80 -1.09 7.15 -15.28
CA GLN A 80 -0.47 7.04 -13.94
C GLN A 80 -0.97 5.79 -13.19
N PHE A 81 -2.26 5.49 -13.32
CA PHE A 81 -2.86 4.28 -12.76
C PHE A 81 -2.26 3.01 -13.37
N THR A 82 -2.09 2.98 -14.69
CA THR A 82 -1.48 1.83 -15.40
C THR A 82 -0.03 1.64 -15.02
N GLU A 83 0.74 2.72 -14.90
CA GLU A 83 2.13 2.68 -14.42
C GLU A 83 2.18 2.12 -12.99
N MET A 84 1.33 2.63 -12.10
CA MET A 84 1.23 2.16 -10.71
C MET A 84 0.91 0.67 -10.65
N LYS A 85 -0.07 0.20 -11.42
CA LYS A 85 -0.42 -1.23 -11.47
C LYS A 85 0.71 -2.11 -12.00
N THR A 86 1.45 -1.62 -12.99
CA THR A 86 2.59 -2.33 -13.57
C THR A 86 3.71 -2.49 -12.55
N LEU A 87 4.06 -1.39 -11.86
CA LEU A 87 5.07 -1.41 -10.80
C LEU A 87 4.65 -2.28 -9.61
N ALA A 88 3.39 -2.20 -9.20
CA ALA A 88 2.84 -3.01 -8.13
C ALA A 88 2.88 -4.51 -8.45
N THR A 89 2.49 -4.88 -9.67
CA THR A 89 2.59 -6.27 -10.14
C THR A 89 4.03 -6.74 -10.12
N ALA A 90 4.95 -5.96 -10.69
CA ALA A 90 6.37 -6.30 -10.70
C ALA A 90 6.95 -6.42 -9.28
N PHE A 91 6.54 -5.56 -8.34
CA PHE A 91 6.94 -5.64 -6.95
C PHE A 91 6.48 -6.95 -6.30
N LEU A 92 5.21 -7.32 -6.47
CA LEU A 92 4.64 -8.55 -5.92
C LEU A 92 5.27 -9.80 -6.55
N ASP A 93 5.50 -9.78 -7.86
CA ASP A 93 6.15 -10.86 -8.59
C ASP A 93 7.60 -11.09 -8.14
N THR A 94 8.40 -10.03 -8.00
CA THR A 94 9.78 -10.17 -7.48
C THR A 94 9.78 -10.68 -6.04
N ARG A 95 8.78 -10.35 -5.23
CA ARG A 95 8.65 -10.91 -3.89
C ARG A 95 8.38 -12.41 -3.97
N ASP A 96 7.41 -12.83 -4.78
CA ASP A 96 6.92 -14.20 -4.83
C ASP A 96 7.89 -15.17 -5.51
N LYS A 97 8.57 -14.71 -6.57
CA LYS A 97 9.42 -15.54 -7.42
C LYS A 97 10.87 -15.42 -7.00
N GLU A 98 11.43 -14.21 -6.99
CA GLU A 98 12.88 -14.03 -6.84
C GLU A 98 13.30 -14.00 -5.37
N LEU A 99 12.66 -13.17 -4.55
CA LEU A 99 13.08 -12.94 -3.16
C LEU A 99 12.81 -14.15 -2.29
N ARG A 100 11.66 -14.81 -2.47
CA ARG A 100 11.35 -16.06 -1.76
C ARG A 100 12.39 -17.13 -2.06
N GLU A 101 12.69 -17.36 -3.33
CA GLU A 101 13.69 -18.35 -3.75
C GLU A 101 15.06 -18.03 -3.16
N ALA A 102 15.51 -16.78 -3.21
CA ALA A 102 16.78 -16.36 -2.61
C ALA A 102 16.83 -16.62 -1.10
N LEU A 103 15.76 -16.30 -0.36
CA LEU A 103 15.70 -16.51 1.10
C LEU A 103 15.65 -18.00 1.49
N VAL A 104 14.92 -18.82 0.71
CA VAL A 104 14.83 -20.27 0.92
C VAL A 104 16.15 -20.97 0.57
N ALA A 105 16.82 -20.53 -0.51
CA ALA A 105 18.14 -21.03 -0.90
C ALA A 105 19.28 -20.53 0.01
N GLY A 106 18.99 -19.66 0.98
CA GLY A 106 20.01 -19.07 1.85
C GLY A 106 20.93 -18.07 1.15
N ASN A 107 20.57 -17.60 -0.05
CA ASN A 107 21.33 -16.60 -0.80
C ASN A 107 21.06 -15.19 -0.24
N GLU A 108 21.66 -14.89 0.92
CA GLU A 108 21.44 -13.64 1.66
C GLU A 108 21.86 -12.39 0.88
N ALA A 109 22.92 -12.49 0.07
CA ALA A 109 23.42 -11.36 -0.71
C ALA A 109 22.40 -10.94 -1.78
N GLU A 110 21.84 -11.93 -2.49
CA GLU A 110 20.82 -11.67 -3.50
C GLU A 110 19.51 -11.23 -2.88
N ALA A 111 19.06 -11.88 -1.79
CA ALA A 111 17.87 -11.46 -1.06
C ALA A 111 17.98 -10.00 -0.60
N LYS A 112 19.15 -9.60 -0.07
CA LYS A 112 19.42 -8.21 0.32
C LYS A 112 19.39 -7.26 -0.87
N ARG A 113 19.99 -7.62 -2.00
CA ARG A 113 19.96 -6.80 -3.23
C ARG A 113 18.53 -6.60 -3.72
N LEU A 114 17.75 -7.68 -3.84
CA LEU A 114 16.35 -7.65 -4.26
C LEU A 114 15.52 -6.77 -3.33
N LEU A 115 15.68 -6.88 -2.01
CA LEU A 115 14.86 -6.15 -1.05
C LEU A 115 15.25 -4.67 -0.89
N THR A 116 16.54 -4.37 -0.87
CA THR A 116 17.05 -3.02 -0.55
C THR A 116 17.24 -2.13 -1.77
N VAL A 117 17.36 -2.72 -2.96
CA VAL A 117 17.51 -1.98 -4.22
C VAL A 117 16.23 -2.10 -5.03
N VAL A 118 15.91 -3.30 -5.53
CA VAL A 118 14.83 -3.51 -6.52
C VAL A 118 13.45 -3.21 -5.92
N GLN A 119 13.12 -3.88 -4.83
CA GLN A 119 11.86 -3.68 -4.11
C GLN A 119 11.77 -2.26 -3.54
N LYS A 120 12.90 -1.68 -3.10
CA LYS A 120 12.93 -0.32 -2.55
C LYS A 120 12.52 0.72 -3.57
N GLU A 121 13.13 0.66 -4.75
CA GLU A 121 12.85 1.59 -5.82
C GLU A 121 11.39 1.47 -6.29
N ARG A 122 10.91 0.26 -6.54
CA ARG A 122 9.53 0.00 -6.96
C ARG A 122 8.53 0.48 -5.92
N PHE A 123 8.74 0.14 -4.65
CA PHE A 123 7.88 0.60 -3.55
C PHE A 123 7.84 2.13 -3.44
N GLY A 124 8.98 2.80 -3.60
CA GLY A 124 9.05 4.26 -3.61
C GLY A 124 8.17 4.86 -4.71
N LYS A 125 8.33 4.37 -5.96
CA LYS A 125 7.52 4.80 -7.10
C LYS A 125 6.02 4.52 -6.91
N ILE A 126 5.66 3.34 -6.39
CA ILE A 126 4.27 2.98 -6.07
C ILE A 126 3.69 3.93 -5.01
N THR A 127 4.45 4.26 -3.97
CA THR A 127 4.03 5.20 -2.93
C THR A 127 3.76 6.59 -3.52
N THR A 128 4.68 7.11 -4.34
CA THR A 128 4.49 8.41 -5.02
C THR A 128 3.27 8.40 -5.94
N LEU A 129 3.07 7.33 -6.73
CA LEU A 129 1.93 7.24 -7.64
C LEU A 129 0.61 7.08 -6.89
N THR A 130 0.56 6.28 -5.83
CA THR A 130 -0.66 6.14 -5.00
C THR A 130 -1.04 7.45 -4.33
N GLU A 131 -0.08 8.24 -3.82
CA GLU A 131 -0.35 9.60 -3.31
C GLU A 131 -0.85 10.56 -4.39
N ALA A 132 -0.32 10.47 -5.61
CA ALA A 132 -0.77 11.29 -6.73
C ALA A 132 -2.17 10.89 -7.21
N LEU A 133 -2.53 9.61 -7.14
CA LEU A 133 -3.83 9.07 -7.55
C LEU A 133 -4.94 9.31 -6.51
N ASP A 134 -4.57 9.55 -5.25
CA ASP A 134 -5.51 9.84 -4.14
C ASP A 134 -5.92 11.32 -4.06
N LYS A 135 -5.33 12.18 -4.91
CA LYS A 135 -5.64 13.61 -5.05
C LYS A 135 -6.55 13.88 -6.24
#